data_AF-A0A940NBL6-F1
#
_entry.id   AF-A0A940NBL6-F1
#
_cell.length_a   1.000
_cell.length_b   1.000
_cell.length_c   1.000
_cell.angle_alpha   90.00
_cell.angle_beta   90.00
_cell.angle_gamma   90.00
#
_symmetry.space_group_name_H-M   'P 1'
#
loop_
_entity.id
_entity.type
_entity.pdbx_description
1 polymer ?
#
loop_
_entity_poly.entity_id
_entity_poly.type
_entity_poly.pdbx_seq_one_letter_code
_entity_poly.pdbx_strand_id
1 'polypeptide(L)'
;MRCSRSAAMRCEQLPGAGVSDWQERFARAHRRALAQDPFILFPRAVSPHYHDLIIAQCVSAGLSPLSGHEARMWQTVVSMVESGMGVARVPQTLREIHSERVVFRELTEPALESQVLLLRRTGDTQPLMQAFQRISAGGFRPVTLKGRNFQ
;
A
#
# COMPACT_ATOMS: atom_id res chain seq x y z
N MET A 1 13.70 -5.97 -5.22
CA MET A 1 12.67 -6.92 -4.76
C MET A 1 11.32 -6.47 -5.29
N ARG A 2 10.53 -7.39 -5.87
CA ARG A 2 9.16 -7.11 -6.29
C ARG A 2 8.22 -7.60 -5.20
N CYS A 3 7.33 -6.75 -4.71
CA CYS A 3 6.22 -7.14 -3.86
C CYS A 3 4.96 -7.08 -4.73
N SER A 4 4.44 -8.24 -5.11
CA SER A 4 3.41 -8.39 -6.15
C SER A 4 1.97 -8.40 -5.62
N ARG A 5 1.73 -8.02 -4.36
CA ARG A 5 0.42 -8.17 -3.72
C ARG A 5 0.04 -6.94 -2.88
N SER A 6 -1.18 -6.47 -3.06
CA SER A 6 -1.77 -5.32 -2.36
C SER A 6 -2.91 -5.76 -1.45
N ALA A 7 -3.13 -5.03 -0.36
CA ALA A 7 -4.25 -5.21 0.54
C ALA A 7 -5.04 -3.90 0.75
N ALA A 8 -6.27 -3.99 1.22
CA ALA A 8 -7.05 -2.87 1.73
C ALA A 8 -7.27 -3.02 3.24
N MET A 9 -7.45 -1.90 3.94
CA MET A 9 -7.63 -1.82 5.40
C MET A 9 -8.93 -1.07 5.75
N ARG A 10 -9.69 -1.54 6.76
CA ARG A 10 -10.83 -0.83 7.36
C ARG A 10 -10.93 -1.10 8.87
N CYS A 11 -11.45 -0.14 9.65
CA CYS A 11 -11.80 -0.30 11.06
C CYS A 11 -12.86 -1.39 11.27
N GLU A 12 -12.72 -2.19 12.32
CA GLU A 12 -13.70 -3.21 12.72
C GLU A 12 -14.81 -2.69 13.65
N GLN A 13 -14.76 -1.44 14.12
CA GLN A 13 -15.70 -0.95 15.13
C GLN A 13 -17.04 -0.48 14.53
N LEU A 14 -17.96 -1.43 14.30
CA LEU A 14 -19.41 -1.18 14.24
C LEU A 14 -20.10 -2.08 15.27
N PRO A 15 -20.88 -1.53 16.22
CA PRO A 15 -21.72 -2.35 17.09
C PRO A 15 -22.84 -2.96 16.24
N GLY A 16 -22.82 -4.28 16.07
CA GLY A 16 -23.96 -5.06 15.54
C GLY A 16 -23.80 -5.68 14.15
N ALA A 17 -22.69 -5.48 13.43
CA ALA A 17 -22.43 -6.19 12.17
C ALA A 17 -21.29 -7.21 12.37
N GLY A 18 -21.65 -8.49 12.53
CA GLY A 18 -20.68 -9.56 12.76
C GLY A 18 -19.70 -9.74 11.59
N VAL A 19 -18.53 -10.28 11.89
CA VAL A 19 -17.45 -10.64 10.94
C VAL A 19 -17.96 -11.38 9.69
N SER A 20 -19.03 -12.18 9.84
CA SER A 20 -19.68 -12.95 8.76
C SER A 20 -20.55 -12.12 7.80
N ASP A 21 -21.27 -11.11 8.31
CA ASP A 21 -22.10 -10.23 7.48
C ASP A 21 -21.23 -9.37 6.54
N TRP A 22 -20.00 -9.05 6.98
CA TRP A 22 -19.00 -8.37 6.18
C TRP A 22 -18.21 -9.29 5.24
N GLN A 23 -17.90 -10.53 5.64
CA GLN A 23 -17.30 -11.52 4.73
C GLN A 23 -18.16 -11.69 3.48
N GLU A 24 -19.47 -11.79 3.66
CA GLU A 24 -20.42 -11.93 2.56
C GLU A 24 -20.72 -10.62 1.84
N ARG A 25 -20.87 -9.49 2.55
CA ARG A 25 -21.06 -8.18 1.90
C ARG A 25 -19.82 -7.70 1.17
N PHE A 26 -18.59 -8.02 1.56
CA PHE A 26 -17.38 -7.60 0.86
C PHE A 26 -16.99 -8.54 -0.29
N ALA A 27 -17.25 -9.85 -0.13
CA ALA A 27 -17.18 -10.81 -1.24
C ALA A 27 -18.23 -10.52 -2.32
N ARG A 28 -19.41 -9.99 -1.94
CA ARG A 28 -20.47 -9.57 -2.87
C ARG A 28 -20.40 -8.08 -3.27
N ALA A 29 -19.82 -7.18 -2.47
CA ALA A 29 -19.72 -5.74 -2.75
C ALA A 29 -18.48 -5.43 -3.58
N HIS A 30 -18.53 -5.99 -4.77
CA HIS A 30 -17.95 -5.46 -5.97
C HIS A 30 -18.15 -3.93 -6.06
N ARG A 31 -17.06 -3.19 -6.28
CA ARG A 31 -16.99 -1.75 -6.65
C ARG A 31 -17.60 -0.74 -5.66
N ARG A 32 -18.89 -0.83 -5.32
CA ARG A 32 -19.64 0.29 -4.71
C ARG A 32 -19.37 0.54 -3.23
N ALA A 33 -18.95 -0.47 -2.46
CA ALA A 33 -18.73 -0.30 -1.02
C ALA A 33 -17.52 0.59 -0.69
N LEU A 34 -16.45 0.50 -1.48
CA LEU A 34 -15.24 1.34 -1.29
C LEU A 34 -15.43 2.78 -1.77
N ALA A 35 -16.38 3.03 -2.68
CA ALA A 35 -16.65 4.36 -3.21
C ALA A 35 -17.39 5.29 -2.23
N GLN A 36 -17.96 4.75 -1.16
CA GLN A 36 -18.77 5.51 -0.19
C GLN A 36 -18.00 5.90 1.07
N ASP A 37 -16.88 5.25 1.36
CA ASP A 37 -16.04 5.58 2.51
C ASP A 37 -14.93 6.58 2.09
N PRO A 38 -14.57 7.55 2.95
CA PRO A 38 -13.43 8.42 2.71
C PRO A 38 -12.14 7.60 2.58
N PHE A 39 -11.36 7.89 1.53
CA PHE A 39 -10.08 7.24 1.30
C PHE A 39 -8.96 8.02 1.97
N ILE A 40 -8.12 7.30 2.72
CA ILE A 40 -6.88 7.83 3.30
C ILE A 40 -5.76 7.60 2.30
N LEU A 41 -5.17 8.69 1.81
CA LEU A 41 -4.14 8.70 0.78
C LEU A 41 -2.80 9.25 1.30
N PHE A 42 -1.72 8.99 0.56
CA PHE A 42 -0.51 9.79 0.73
C PHE A 42 -0.66 11.10 -0.02
N PRO A 43 -0.20 12.25 0.53
CA PRO A 43 -0.13 13.48 -0.24
C PRO A 43 0.66 13.24 -1.53
N ARG A 44 0.11 13.67 -2.66
CA ARG A 44 0.80 13.54 -3.96
C ARG A 44 2.19 14.18 -3.94
N ALA A 45 2.37 15.27 -3.19
CA ALA A 45 3.67 15.94 -3.04
C ALA A 45 4.74 15.11 -2.29
N VAL A 46 4.32 14.15 -1.46
CA VAL A 46 5.22 13.31 -0.66
C VAL A 46 5.50 11.98 -1.36
N SER A 47 4.49 11.43 -2.03
CA SER A 47 4.66 10.21 -2.81
C SER A 47 3.82 10.26 -4.10
N PRO A 48 4.30 10.96 -5.15
CA PRO A 48 3.55 11.11 -6.39
C PRO A 48 3.24 9.75 -7.02
N HIS A 49 4.25 8.87 -7.03
CA HIS A 49 4.12 7.53 -7.58
C HIS A 49 3.06 6.72 -6.85
N TYR A 50 3.09 6.69 -5.52
CA TYR A 50 2.15 5.87 -4.74
C TYR A 50 0.73 6.42 -4.78
N HIS A 51 0.58 7.75 -4.72
CA HIS A 51 -0.70 8.42 -4.91
C HIS A 51 -1.29 8.08 -6.28
N ASP A 52 -0.54 8.32 -7.35
CA ASP A 52 -1.03 8.11 -8.72
C ASP A 52 -1.30 6.62 -9.00
N LEU A 53 -0.53 5.70 -8.39
CA LEU A 53 -0.82 4.27 -8.44
C LEU A 53 -2.17 3.92 -7.82
N ILE A 54 -2.47 4.40 -6.61
CA ILE A 54 -3.77 4.12 -5.97
C ILE A 54 -4.91 4.71 -6.80
N ILE A 55 -4.77 5.96 -7.24
CA ILE A 55 -5.80 6.62 -8.07
C ILE A 55 -6.02 5.85 -9.38
N ALA A 56 -4.94 5.46 -10.08
CA ALA A 56 -5.04 4.68 -11.31
C ALA A 56 -5.75 3.33 -11.08
N GLN A 57 -5.46 2.66 -9.96
CA GLN A 57 -6.14 1.41 -9.58
C GLN A 57 -7.63 1.64 -9.34
N CYS A 58 -7.99 2.65 -8.56
CA CYS A 58 -9.38 3.00 -8.33
C CYS A 58 -10.09 3.29 -9.67
N VAL A 59 -9.51 4.13 -10.53
CA VAL A 59 -10.10 4.47 -11.84
C VAL A 59 -10.22 3.23 -12.74
N SER A 60 -9.21 2.37 -12.79
CA SER A 60 -9.26 1.11 -13.58
C SER A 60 -10.34 0.15 -13.09
N ALA A 61 -10.67 0.20 -11.80
CA ALA A 61 -11.77 -0.53 -11.19
C ALA A 61 -13.13 0.17 -11.37
N GLY A 62 -13.20 1.30 -12.10
CA GLY A 62 -14.41 2.10 -12.25
C GLY A 62 -14.82 2.84 -10.97
N LEU A 63 -13.85 3.13 -10.10
CA LEU A 63 -14.02 3.84 -8.82
C LEU A 63 -13.41 5.24 -8.92
N SER A 64 -14.13 6.21 -8.36
CA SER A 64 -13.57 7.50 -8.00
C SER A 64 -13.49 7.54 -6.47
N PRO A 65 -12.29 7.47 -5.88
CA PRO A 65 -12.16 7.47 -4.43
C PRO A 65 -12.57 8.85 -3.89
N LEU A 66 -13.43 8.86 -2.88
CA LEU A 66 -13.73 10.10 -2.15
C LEU A 66 -12.47 10.51 -1.40
N SER A 67 -11.83 11.60 -1.83
CA SER A 67 -10.67 12.16 -1.14
C SER A 67 -11.08 12.61 0.26
N GLY A 68 -10.61 11.91 1.31
CA GLY A 68 -10.95 12.21 2.69
C GLY A 68 -9.78 12.82 3.46
N HIS A 69 -8.76 11.99 3.72
CA HIS A 69 -7.63 12.37 4.57
C HIS A 69 -6.30 12.01 3.92
N GLU A 70 -5.27 12.75 4.31
CA GLU A 70 -3.90 12.47 3.86
C GLU A 70 -2.99 12.16 5.05
N ALA A 71 -2.11 11.16 4.88
CA ALA A 71 -1.11 10.78 5.86
C ALA A 71 0.25 10.50 5.21
N ARG A 72 1.33 10.90 5.87
CA ARG A 72 2.71 10.76 5.35
C ARG A 72 3.43 9.50 5.83
N MET A 73 2.84 8.78 6.77
CA MET A 73 3.44 7.59 7.38
C MET A 73 2.40 6.47 7.46
N TRP A 74 2.86 5.25 7.21
CA TRP A 74 2.04 4.05 7.27
C TRP A 74 1.37 3.83 8.63
N GLN A 75 2.08 4.11 9.71
CA GLN A 75 1.54 4.04 11.06
C GLN A 75 0.36 4.99 11.26
N THR A 76 0.46 6.21 10.74
CA THR A 76 -0.65 7.19 10.78
C THR A 76 -1.84 6.73 9.96
N VAL A 77 -1.62 6.14 8.78
CA VAL A 77 -2.71 5.55 7.98
C VAL A 77 -3.43 4.47 8.80
N VAL A 78 -2.69 3.57 9.46
CA VAL A 78 -3.27 2.53 10.32
C VAL A 78 -4.09 3.17 11.45
N SER A 79 -3.55 4.14 12.19
CA SER A 79 -4.27 4.78 13.29
C SER A 79 -5.51 5.57 12.85
N MET A 80 -5.49 6.18 11.67
CA MET A 80 -6.66 6.84 11.10
C MET A 80 -7.74 5.82 10.72
N VAL A 81 -7.34 4.69 10.15
CA VAL A 81 -8.26 3.57 9.89
C VAL A 81 -8.81 3.02 11.20
N GLU A 82 -7.98 2.78 12.22
CA GLU A 82 -8.43 2.36 13.57
C GLU A 82 -9.45 3.32 14.17
N SER A 83 -9.30 4.62 13.91
CA SER A 83 -10.21 5.66 14.41
C SER A 83 -11.49 5.82 13.59
N GLY A 84 -11.72 4.97 12.59
CA GLY A 84 -12.90 5.03 11.74
C GLY A 84 -12.91 6.19 10.75
N MET A 85 -11.77 6.84 10.51
CA MET A 85 -11.68 8.01 9.61
C MET A 85 -11.77 7.64 8.12
N GLY A 86 -11.77 6.35 7.79
CA GLY A 86 -11.91 5.89 6.41
C GLY A 86 -11.28 4.53 6.13
N VAL A 87 -10.98 4.32 4.85
CA VAL A 87 -10.32 3.12 4.31
C VAL A 87 -9.02 3.47 3.62
N ALA A 88 -8.11 2.51 3.50
CA ALA A 88 -6.83 2.71 2.81
C ALA A 88 -6.43 1.49 1.98
N ARG A 89 -5.75 1.73 0.85
CA ARG A 89 -5.05 0.70 0.07
C ARG A 89 -3.58 0.71 0.47
N VAL A 90 -3.04 -0.46 0.79
CA VAL A 90 -1.71 -0.62 1.41
C VAL A 90 -0.90 -1.74 0.77
N PRO A 91 0.44 -1.71 0.88
CA PRO A 91 1.27 -2.87 0.55
C PRO A 91 0.92 -4.06 1.45
N GLN A 92 1.00 -5.29 0.95
CA GLN A 92 0.74 -6.49 1.76
C GLN A 92 1.63 -6.56 3.01
N THR A 93 2.86 -6.03 2.94
CA THR A 93 3.81 -6.02 4.08
C THR A 93 3.26 -5.30 5.29
N LEU A 94 2.32 -4.36 5.13
CA LEU A 94 1.69 -3.70 6.28
C LEU A 94 0.80 -4.64 7.11
N ARG A 95 0.43 -5.82 6.59
CA ARG A 95 -0.27 -6.84 7.38
C ARG A 95 0.55 -7.34 8.57
N GLU A 96 1.88 -7.18 8.52
CA GLU A 96 2.77 -7.50 9.64
C GLU A 96 2.61 -6.49 10.79
N ILE A 97 2.04 -5.31 10.52
CA ILE A 97 1.62 -4.38 11.56
C ILE A 97 0.33 -4.95 12.18
N HIS A 98 0.49 -5.70 13.26
CA HIS A 98 -0.65 -6.25 14.00
C HIS A 98 -1.47 -5.12 14.62
N SER A 99 -2.74 -5.03 14.23
CA SER A 99 -3.77 -4.26 14.90
C SER A 99 -5.02 -5.13 15.04
N GLU A 100 -5.56 -5.23 16.25
CA GLU A 100 -6.82 -5.96 16.53
C GLU A 100 -8.06 -5.17 16.09
N ARG A 101 -7.89 -3.90 15.68
CA ARG A 101 -9.00 -3.00 15.32
C ARG A 101 -9.13 -2.79 13.81
N VAL A 102 -8.22 -3.37 13.02
CA VAL A 102 -8.16 -3.19 11.56
C VAL A 102 -8.22 -4.54 10.88
N VAL A 103 -9.13 -4.66 9.93
CA VAL A 103 -9.21 -5.82 9.05
C VAL A 103 -8.44 -5.55 7.77
N PHE A 104 -7.45 -6.40 7.48
CA PHE A 104 -6.74 -6.40 6.21
C PHE A 104 -7.41 -7.38 5.23
N ARG A 105 -7.72 -6.91 4.02
CA ARG A 105 -8.32 -7.72 2.94
C ARG A 105 -7.44 -7.71 1.71
N GLU A 106 -7.18 -8.89 1.15
CA GLU A 106 -6.50 -9.02 -0.13
C GLU A 106 -7.44 -8.58 -1.27
N LEU A 107 -6.91 -7.86 -2.24
CA LEU A 107 -7.68 -7.36 -3.38
C LEU A 107 -7.49 -8.32 -4.56
N THR A 108 -8.59 -8.73 -5.20
CA THR A 108 -8.58 -9.69 -6.32
C THR A 108 -8.20 -9.05 -7.66
N GLU A 109 -8.11 -7.72 -7.71
CA GLU A 109 -7.70 -6.96 -8.89
C GLU A 109 -6.19 -7.13 -9.16
N PRO A 110 -5.73 -7.05 -10.42
CA PRO A 110 -4.31 -7.13 -10.73
C PRO A 110 -3.53 -6.07 -9.95
N ALA A 111 -2.68 -6.54 -9.03
CA ALA A 111 -1.83 -5.68 -8.24
C ALA A 111 -0.78 -5.02 -9.15
N LEU A 112 -0.68 -3.68 -9.07
CA LEU A 112 0.49 -2.99 -9.59
C LEU A 112 1.63 -3.24 -8.61
N GLU A 113 2.74 -3.78 -9.12
CA GLU A 113 3.87 -4.19 -8.30
C GLU A 113 4.57 -2.98 -7.68
N SER A 114 4.62 -2.95 -6.34
CA SER A 114 5.54 -2.06 -5.64
C SER A 114 6.96 -2.63 -5.73
N GLN A 115 7.91 -1.79 -6.15
CA GLN A 115 9.30 -2.19 -6.32
C GLN A 115 10.16 -1.55 -5.24
N VAL A 116 10.88 -2.38 -4.49
CA VAL A 116 11.95 -1.93 -3.61
C VAL A 116 13.26 -2.04 -4.39
N LEU A 117 13.98 -0.93 -4.47
CA LEU A 117 15.24 -0.80 -5.19
C LEU A 117 16.39 -0.57 -4.20
N LEU A 118 17.49 -1.28 -4.41
CA LEU A 118 18.76 -0.98 -3.74
C LEU A 118 19.57 -0.08 -4.68
N LEU A 119 19.80 1.17 -4.26
CA LEU A 119 20.60 2.12 -5.01
C LEU A 119 22.00 2.20 -4.41
N ARG A 120 23.01 2.10 -5.29
CA ARG A 120 24.41 2.29 -4.92
C ARG A 120 25.10 3.22 -5.89
N ARG A 121 26.14 3.91 -5.41
CA ARG A 121 27.04 4.64 -6.29
C ARG A 121 27.85 3.66 -7.13
N THR A 122 27.94 3.90 -8.43
CA THR A 122 28.82 3.13 -9.32
C THR A 122 30.27 3.28 -8.85
N GLY A 123 30.99 2.15 -8.76
CA GLY A 123 32.38 2.12 -8.32
C GLY A 123 32.59 2.13 -6.80
N ASP A 124 31.53 2.12 -5.99
CA ASP A 124 31.69 1.98 -4.54
C ASP A 124 32.25 0.59 -4.17
N THR A 125 33.39 0.57 -3.48
CA THR A 125 34.15 -0.62 -3.07
C THR A 125 34.17 -0.81 -1.56
N GLN A 126 33.42 -0.02 -0.77
CA GLN A 126 33.46 -0.12 0.68
C GLN A 126 33.08 -1.53 1.17
N PRO A 127 33.85 -2.15 2.09
CA PRO A 127 33.56 -3.49 2.60
C PRO A 127 32.16 -3.63 3.20
N LEU A 128 31.64 -2.58 3.85
CA LEU A 128 30.28 -2.53 4.38
C LEU A 128 29.23 -2.63 3.27
N MET A 129 29.43 -1.91 2.15
CA MET A 129 28.52 -1.95 1.01
C MET A 129 28.52 -3.33 0.36
N GLN A 130 29.69 -3.97 0.23
CA GLN A 130 29.79 -5.34 -0.26
C GLN A 130 29.12 -6.35 0.70
N ALA A 131 29.25 -6.16 2.01
CA ALA A 131 28.57 -6.99 3.00
C ALA A 131 27.04 -6.84 2.93
N PHE A 132 26.55 -5.61 2.84
CA PHE A 132 25.12 -5.34 2.70
C PHE A 132 24.55 -5.92 1.40
N GLN A 133 25.28 -5.82 0.28
CA GLN A 133 24.92 -6.47 -0.99
C GLN A 133 24.83 -7.98 -0.87
N ARG A 134 25.79 -8.62 -0.18
CA ARG A 134 25.77 -10.08 0.03
C ARG A 134 24.52 -10.52 0.81
N ILE A 135 24.12 -9.79 1.84
CA ILE A 135 22.92 -10.10 2.64
C ILE A 135 21.64 -9.88 1.82
N SER A 136 21.61 -8.86 0.96
CA SER A 136 20.44 -8.53 0.13
C SER A 136 20.38 -9.28 -1.20
N ALA A 137 21.43 -10.01 -1.61
CA ALA A 137 21.58 -10.59 -2.95
C ALA A 137 20.43 -11.53 -3.38
N GLY A 138 19.71 -12.16 -2.45
CA GLY A 138 18.63 -13.10 -2.76
C GLY A 138 17.35 -12.46 -3.32
N GLY A 139 17.16 -11.14 -3.18
CA GLY A 139 15.89 -10.46 -3.51
C GLY A 139 15.96 -9.37 -4.57
N PHE A 140 17.14 -9.04 -5.10
CA PHE A 140 17.33 -7.89 -5.99
C PHE A 140 18.05 -8.29 -7.27
N ARG A 141 17.50 -7.89 -8.42
CA ARG A 141 18.14 -8.05 -9.72
C ARG A 141 18.99 -6.81 -10.00
N PRO A 142 20.29 -6.94 -10.36
CA PRO A 142 21.12 -5.79 -10.67
C PRO A 142 20.57 -5.03 -11.88
N VAL A 143 20.45 -3.71 -11.77
CA VAL A 143 20.14 -2.82 -12.88
C VAL A 143 21.09 -1.64 -12.81
N THR A 144 21.78 -1.35 -13.91
CA THR A 144 22.59 -0.13 -14.03
C THR A 144 21.71 0.98 -14.56
N LEU A 145 21.35 1.93 -13.68
CA LEU A 145 20.68 3.15 -14.10
C LEU A 145 21.72 4.10 -14.66
N LYS A 146 21.79 4.22 -15.99
CA LYS A 146 22.51 5.33 -16.64
C LYS A 146 21.64 6.58 -16.50
N GLY A 147 22.23 7.65 -15.97
CA GLY A 147 21.56 8.84 -15.46
C GLY A 147 20.31 9.27 -16.23
N ARG A 148 19.21 9.42 -15.49
CA ARG A 148 18.12 10.36 -15.77
C ARG A 148 17.50 10.73 -14.43
N ASN A 149 17.27 12.03 -14.27
CA ASN A 149 16.86 12.73 -13.05
C ASN A 149 15.78 11.98 -12.26
N PHE A 150 16.06 11.73 -10.97
CA PHE A 150 15.03 11.56 -9.97
C PHE A 150 14.59 12.97 -9.55
N GLN A 151 13.61 13.53 -10.26
CA GLN A 151 12.79 14.63 -9.76
C GLN A 151 11.40 14.08 -9.46
#